data_AF-A0A959Z0Y2-F1
#
_entry.id   AF-A0A959Z0Y2-F1
#
_cell.length_a   1.000
_cell.length_b   1.000
_cell.length_c   1.000
_cell.angle_alpha   90.00
_cell.angle_beta   90.00
_cell.angle_gamma   90.00
#
_symmetry.space_group_name_H-M   'P 1'
#
loop_
_entity.id
_entity.type
_entity.pdbx_description
1 polymer ?
#
loop_
_entity_poly.entity_id
_entity_poly.type
_entity_poly.pdbx_seq_one_letter_code
_entity_poly.pdbx_strand_id
1 'polypeptide(L)'
;MAGLAMGQVTTTYGTSGSYTFTVPAGVTSVTVECWGGGGKGATRTSNGPGAGGGGGAYARSVLPVIPGNNYTVTVGAGGNPVLSADGGDSWFGSNTTILAKGGGSVATNSNTPGAGGSAASCIGDVSFSGGAGSAGGTGGFLGLENWGGGGGSSAGIASIGNDGGALGAAGTAPAGGGDGGAGYGPGLFGQGNGDPGNAPGGGGGGSYRRNSGTRLGGAGADGQVSITYVIPPPINDNCGSAISLGIGASGSCPSGAISGSTLNSTADGSFSCDGVGTNNGVWY
;
A
#
# COMPACT_ATOMS: atom_id res chain seq x y z
N MET A 1 21.34 -22.97 -20.56
CA MET A 1 20.89 -21.58 -20.28
C MET A 1 20.55 -21.51 -18.80
N ALA A 2 21.48 -21.05 -17.97
CA ALA A 2 21.17 -20.75 -16.57
C ALA A 2 20.35 -19.45 -16.59
N GLY A 3 19.07 -19.55 -16.25
CA GLY A 3 18.22 -18.36 -16.12
C GLY A 3 18.78 -17.52 -14.97
N LEU A 4 19.26 -16.32 -15.28
CA LEU A 4 19.55 -15.31 -14.26
C LEU A 4 18.25 -15.06 -13.50
N ALA A 5 18.21 -15.47 -12.23
CA ALA A 5 17.11 -15.15 -11.34
C ALA A 5 17.14 -13.64 -11.11
N MET A 6 16.28 -12.91 -11.82
CA MET A 6 16.18 -11.47 -11.64
C MET A 6 15.53 -11.18 -10.28
N GLY A 7 16.18 -10.36 -9.45
CA GLY A 7 15.63 -9.95 -8.16
C GLY A 7 14.44 -9.01 -8.38
N GLN A 8 13.26 -9.43 -7.93
CA GLN A 8 12.09 -8.56 -7.82
C GLN A 8 12.25 -7.70 -6.56
N VAL A 9 12.09 -6.39 -6.70
CA VAL A 9 12.17 -5.42 -5.62
C VAL A 9 10.82 -4.74 -5.48
N THR A 10 10.34 -4.58 -4.24
CA THR A 10 9.11 -3.86 -3.91
C THR A 10 9.43 -2.68 -3.00
N THR A 11 8.96 -1.49 -3.36
CA THR A 11 9.02 -0.29 -2.54
C THR A 11 7.60 0.10 -2.12
N THR A 12 7.36 0.23 -0.82
CA THR A 12 6.03 0.54 -0.26
C THR A 12 6.03 1.88 0.44
N TYR A 13 5.04 2.70 0.11
CA TYR A 13 4.71 3.97 0.77
C TYR A 13 3.38 3.79 1.50
N GLY A 14 3.41 3.74 2.83
CA GLY A 14 2.22 3.45 3.67
C GLY A 14 1.78 4.60 4.59
N THR A 15 2.45 5.74 4.52
CA THR A 15 2.06 6.95 5.26
C THR A 15 1.55 7.99 4.28
N SER A 16 0.51 8.72 4.65
CA SER A 16 -0.05 9.76 3.79
C SER A 16 0.94 10.89 3.51
N GLY A 17 0.95 11.36 2.27
CA GLY A 17 1.89 12.38 1.82
C GLY A 17 2.27 12.25 0.36
N SER A 18 3.18 13.13 -0.06
CA SER A 18 3.76 13.15 -1.40
C SER A 18 5.22 12.71 -1.33
N TYR A 19 5.58 11.75 -2.18
CA TYR A 19 6.91 11.16 -2.28
C TYR A 19 7.40 11.19 -3.73
N THR A 20 8.69 10.93 -3.91
CA THR A 20 9.31 10.78 -5.21
C THR A 20 9.85 9.36 -5.35
N PHE A 21 9.49 8.69 -6.43
CA PHE A 21 10.10 7.44 -6.87
C PHE A 21 11.04 7.72 -8.04
N THR A 22 12.33 7.45 -7.85
CA THR A 22 13.33 7.50 -8.92
C THR A 22 13.46 6.10 -9.51
N VAL A 23 13.20 5.98 -10.82
CA VAL A 23 13.28 4.70 -11.52
C VAL A 23 14.74 4.22 -11.54
N PRO A 24 15.05 3.03 -11.00
CA PRO A 24 16.41 2.51 -11.03
C PRO A 24 16.94 2.30 -12.45
N ALA A 25 18.26 2.31 -12.59
CA ALA A 25 18.90 2.07 -13.88
C ALA A 25 18.45 0.74 -14.49
N GLY A 26 18.14 0.76 -15.80
CA GLY A 26 17.69 -0.41 -16.55
C GLY A 26 16.21 -0.81 -16.35
N VAL A 27 15.50 -0.25 -15.36
CA VAL A 27 14.07 -0.55 -15.15
C VAL A 27 13.22 0.21 -16.16
N THR A 28 12.55 -0.50 -17.06
CA THR A 28 11.66 0.09 -18.08
C THR A 28 10.18 -0.19 -17.83
N SER A 29 9.85 -0.99 -16.82
CA SER A 29 8.48 -1.32 -16.43
C SER A 29 8.37 -1.50 -14.91
N VAL A 30 7.26 -1.04 -14.35
CA VAL A 30 6.90 -1.19 -12.94
C VAL A 30 5.46 -1.71 -12.84
N THR A 31 5.18 -2.55 -11.85
CA THR A 31 3.81 -2.82 -11.39
C THR A 31 3.51 -1.87 -10.24
N VAL A 32 2.45 -1.08 -10.36
CA VAL A 32 2.02 -0.16 -9.31
C VAL A 32 0.68 -0.60 -8.76
N GLU A 33 0.60 -0.65 -7.44
CA GLU A 33 -0.61 -0.96 -6.68
C GLU A 33 -0.92 0.20 -5.75
N CYS A 34 -2.15 0.70 -5.80
CA CYS A 34 -2.61 1.83 -5.00
C CYS A 34 -3.84 1.42 -4.18
N TRP A 35 -3.88 1.84 -2.92
CA TRP A 35 -5.03 1.79 -2.03
C TRP A 35 -5.40 3.20 -1.59
N GLY A 36 -6.66 3.60 -1.74
CA GLY A 36 -7.15 4.87 -1.22
C GLY A 36 -7.21 4.87 0.31
N GLY A 37 -7.20 6.05 0.93
CA GLY A 37 -7.42 6.20 2.37
C GLY A 37 -8.86 5.83 2.76
N GLY A 38 -9.07 5.38 3.99
CA GLY A 38 -10.40 5.09 4.54
C GLY A 38 -11.09 6.36 5.03
N GLY A 39 -12.41 6.40 5.00
CA GLY A 39 -13.23 7.46 5.59
C GLY A 39 -13.37 7.31 7.10
N LYS A 40 -13.65 8.40 7.81
CA LYS A 40 -13.92 8.38 9.26
C LYS A 40 -15.32 7.89 9.59
N GLY A 41 -15.48 7.34 10.79
CA GLY A 41 -16.78 7.14 11.40
C GLY A 41 -17.42 8.44 11.90
N ALA A 42 -18.71 8.37 12.22
CA ALA A 42 -19.46 9.52 12.68
C ALA A 42 -19.04 9.93 14.09
N THR A 43 -18.78 11.23 14.26
CA THR A 43 -18.66 11.86 15.58
C THR A 43 -20.05 12.17 16.11
N ARG A 44 -20.30 11.98 17.41
CA ARG A 44 -21.58 12.25 18.07
C ARG A 44 -21.42 13.37 19.09
N THR A 45 -22.10 14.49 18.85
CA THR A 45 -22.29 15.59 19.80
C THR A 45 -23.70 15.61 20.40
N SER A 46 -24.62 14.82 19.85
CA SER A 46 -25.96 14.55 20.39
C SER A 46 -26.20 13.05 20.60
N ASN A 47 -27.22 12.71 21.38
CA ASN A 47 -27.54 11.34 21.75
C ASN A 47 -27.99 10.49 20.57
N GLY A 48 -27.41 9.29 20.45
CA GLY A 48 -27.70 8.32 19.41
C GLY A 48 -26.44 7.66 18.84
N PRO A 49 -26.64 6.72 17.89
CA PRO A 49 -25.56 6.02 17.20
C PRO A 49 -24.98 6.85 16.06
N GLY A 50 -23.69 6.63 15.82
CA GLY A 50 -22.96 7.07 14.65
C GLY A 50 -22.68 5.90 13.72
N ALA A 51 -22.71 6.12 12.40
CA ALA A 51 -22.32 5.11 11.43
C ALA A 51 -20.80 5.05 11.21
N GLY A 52 -20.31 3.93 10.68
CA GLY A 52 -18.90 3.75 10.29
C GLY A 52 -18.58 4.39 8.94
N GLY A 53 -17.31 4.73 8.74
CA GLY A 53 -16.76 5.21 7.47
C GLY A 53 -16.51 4.07 6.49
N GLY A 54 -16.47 4.39 5.20
CA GLY A 54 -16.14 3.42 4.16
C GLY A 54 -14.64 3.22 3.99
N GLY A 55 -14.23 2.03 3.55
CA GLY A 55 -12.84 1.73 3.22
C GLY A 55 -12.44 2.23 1.83
N GLY A 56 -11.14 2.37 1.59
CA GLY A 56 -10.57 2.78 0.31
C GLY A 56 -10.65 1.70 -0.77
N ALA A 57 -10.69 2.14 -2.03
CA ALA A 57 -10.60 1.27 -3.20
C ALA A 57 -9.16 0.82 -3.45
N TYR A 58 -9.00 -0.16 -4.34
CA TYR A 58 -7.72 -0.63 -4.87
C TYR A 58 -7.66 -0.40 -6.38
N ALA A 59 -6.47 -0.06 -6.88
CA ALA A 59 -6.15 -0.02 -8.31
C ALA A 59 -4.75 -0.59 -8.58
N ARG A 60 -4.57 -1.31 -9.69
CA ARG A 60 -3.28 -1.83 -10.15
C ARG A 60 -3.10 -1.66 -11.66
N SER A 61 -1.88 -1.30 -12.06
CA SER A 61 -1.45 -1.28 -13.46
C SER A 61 0.02 -1.67 -13.61
N VAL A 62 0.38 -2.16 -14.79
CA VAL A 62 1.77 -2.31 -15.22
C VAL A 62 2.09 -1.15 -16.15
N LEU A 63 3.02 -0.29 -15.74
CA LEU A 63 3.30 0.97 -16.42
C LEU A 63 4.71 0.94 -17.04
N PRO A 64 4.87 1.45 -18.28
CA PRO A 64 6.19 1.73 -18.82
C PRO A 64 6.81 2.93 -18.08
N VAL A 65 8.10 2.83 -17.77
CA VAL A 65 8.86 3.89 -17.12
C VAL A 65 10.19 4.10 -17.81
N ILE A 66 10.78 5.28 -17.61
CA ILE A 66 12.08 5.62 -18.16
C ILE A 66 13.12 5.54 -17.03
N PRO A 67 14.19 4.74 -17.16
CA PRO A 67 15.27 4.69 -16.17
C PRO A 67 15.81 6.08 -15.83
N GLY A 68 16.01 6.35 -14.54
CA GLY A 68 16.51 7.63 -14.03
C GLY A 68 15.47 8.75 -13.91
N ASN A 69 14.26 8.59 -14.47
CA ASN A 69 13.20 9.58 -14.30
C ASN A 69 12.58 9.52 -12.89
N ASN A 70 12.07 10.66 -12.44
CA ASN A 70 11.34 10.79 -11.19
C ASN A 70 9.83 10.79 -11.44
N TYR A 71 9.10 10.03 -10.64
CA TYR A 71 7.64 9.99 -10.63
C TYR A 71 7.13 10.37 -9.25
N THR A 72 6.10 11.21 -9.19
CA THR A 72 5.43 11.54 -7.94
C THR A 72 4.58 10.37 -7.48
N VAL A 73 4.63 10.09 -6.18
CA VAL A 73 3.78 9.11 -5.51
C VAL A 73 2.97 9.84 -4.46
N THR A 74 1.64 9.72 -4.50
CA THR A 74 0.79 10.29 -3.46
C THR A 74 0.06 9.17 -2.74
N VAL A 75 0.18 9.17 -1.41
CA VAL A 75 -0.57 8.30 -0.52
C VAL A 75 -1.69 9.13 0.11
N GLY A 76 -2.93 8.70 -0.10
CA GLY A 76 -4.11 9.36 0.43
C GLY A 76 -4.19 9.26 1.95
N ALA A 77 -4.51 10.38 2.61
CA ALA A 77 -4.74 10.41 4.05
C ALA A 77 -6.05 9.71 4.46
N GLY A 78 -6.05 9.07 5.61
CA GLY A 78 -7.27 8.60 6.24
C GLY A 78 -8.15 9.77 6.71
N GLY A 79 -9.46 9.55 6.73
CA GLY A 79 -10.44 10.52 7.21
C GLY A 79 -10.18 10.89 8.67
N ASN A 80 -10.04 12.19 8.94
CA ASN A 80 -9.72 12.70 10.28
C ASN A 80 -11.01 13.01 11.08
N PRO A 81 -11.16 12.48 12.32
CA PRO A 81 -12.34 12.66 13.17
C PRO A 81 -12.72 14.12 13.50
N VAL A 82 -11.78 15.06 13.33
CA VAL A 82 -11.95 16.49 13.59
C VAL A 82 -12.25 17.29 12.31
N LEU A 83 -11.60 16.95 11.19
CA LEU A 83 -11.65 17.77 9.96
C LEU A 83 -12.81 17.40 9.02
N SER A 84 -13.51 16.30 9.26
CA SER A 84 -14.65 15.84 8.46
C SER A 84 -14.36 15.71 6.96
N ALA A 85 -13.14 15.30 6.61
CA ALA A 85 -12.73 14.99 5.25
C ALA A 85 -12.88 13.49 4.96
N ASP A 86 -13.26 13.14 3.74
CA ASP A 86 -13.21 11.77 3.20
C ASP A 86 -11.77 11.24 3.20
N GLY A 87 -11.62 9.93 2.99
CA GLY A 87 -10.33 9.35 2.68
C GLY A 87 -9.75 9.95 1.40
N GLY A 88 -8.46 10.26 1.41
CA GLY A 88 -7.74 10.78 0.27
C GLY A 88 -7.48 9.70 -0.78
N ASP A 89 -7.35 10.11 -2.03
CA ASP A 89 -6.95 9.22 -3.12
C ASP A 89 -5.45 8.94 -3.09
N SER A 90 -5.06 7.74 -3.52
CA SER A 90 -3.65 7.37 -3.73
C SER A 90 -3.37 7.17 -5.21
N TRP A 91 -2.23 7.66 -5.70
CA TRP A 91 -1.89 7.62 -7.13
C TRP A 91 -0.38 7.68 -7.37
N PHE A 92 0.04 7.29 -8.58
CA PHE A 92 1.44 7.30 -9.03
C PHE A 92 1.57 8.00 -10.39
N GLY A 93 2.61 8.80 -10.56
CA GLY A 93 2.89 9.59 -11.76
C GLY A 93 1.97 10.80 -11.87
N SER A 94 0.69 10.57 -12.10
CA SER A 94 -0.38 11.57 -12.08
C SER A 94 -1.70 10.94 -11.62
N ASN A 95 -2.66 11.78 -11.24
CA ASN A 95 -4.03 11.35 -10.95
C ASN A 95 -4.81 10.85 -12.18
N THR A 96 -4.19 10.83 -13.37
CA THR A 96 -4.74 10.27 -14.61
C THR A 96 -4.02 9.00 -15.07
N THR A 97 -2.93 8.60 -14.38
CA THR A 97 -2.12 7.43 -14.77
C THR A 97 -2.62 6.17 -14.06
N ILE A 98 -2.62 6.19 -12.72
CA ILE A 98 -3.22 5.16 -11.87
C ILE A 98 -3.69 5.84 -10.59
N LEU A 99 -4.92 5.54 -10.18
CA LEU A 99 -5.56 6.20 -9.05
C LEU A 99 -6.53 5.25 -8.35
N ALA A 100 -6.36 5.11 -7.04
CA ALA A 100 -7.28 4.42 -6.16
C ALA A 100 -8.06 5.43 -5.31
N LYS A 101 -9.39 5.33 -5.34
CA LYS A 101 -10.28 6.26 -4.65
C LYS A 101 -10.32 6.02 -3.15
N GLY A 102 -10.30 7.10 -2.37
CA GLY A 102 -10.56 7.03 -0.94
C GLY A 102 -12.02 6.70 -0.59
N GLY A 103 -12.25 6.25 0.63
CA GLY A 103 -13.57 5.95 1.18
C GLY A 103 -14.28 7.17 1.76
N GLY A 104 -15.61 7.15 1.77
CA GLY A 104 -16.44 8.23 2.27
C GLY A 104 -16.47 8.30 3.81
N SER A 105 -16.33 9.51 4.33
CA SER A 105 -16.45 9.84 5.75
C SER A 105 -17.90 10.08 6.15
N VAL A 106 -18.20 9.84 7.41
CA VAL A 106 -19.55 10.11 7.96
C VAL A 106 -19.60 11.44 8.68
N ALA A 107 -20.57 12.28 8.33
CA ALA A 107 -20.80 13.57 8.98
C ALA A 107 -21.11 13.44 10.48
N THR A 108 -20.84 14.51 11.24
CA THR A 108 -21.18 14.57 12.67
C THR A 108 -22.69 14.39 12.88
N ASN A 109 -23.07 13.59 13.87
CA ASN A 109 -24.46 13.21 14.20
C ASN A 109 -25.23 12.48 13.08
N SER A 110 -24.53 11.91 12.09
CA SER A 110 -25.15 11.09 11.06
C SER A 110 -25.10 9.60 11.41
N ASN A 111 -26.15 8.88 11.02
CA ASN A 111 -26.18 7.42 11.00
C ASN A 111 -26.30 6.86 9.57
N THR A 112 -26.03 7.68 8.55
CA THR A 112 -25.88 7.25 7.17
C THR A 112 -24.45 6.72 6.99
N PRO A 113 -24.26 5.46 6.61
CA PRO A 113 -22.92 4.89 6.49
C PRO A 113 -22.08 5.54 5.39
N GLY A 114 -20.76 5.58 5.62
CA GLY A 114 -19.81 6.05 4.62
C GLY A 114 -19.72 5.05 3.47
N ALA A 115 -19.82 5.53 2.24
CA ALA A 115 -19.63 4.68 1.07
C ALA A 115 -18.16 4.23 0.95
N GLY A 116 -17.91 3.00 0.50
CA GLY A 116 -16.57 2.59 0.12
C GLY A 116 -16.04 3.35 -1.10
N GLY A 117 -14.72 3.39 -1.27
CA GLY A 117 -14.11 3.94 -2.48
C GLY A 117 -14.60 3.19 -3.72
N SER A 118 -15.02 3.92 -4.76
CA SER A 118 -15.63 3.34 -5.96
C SER A 118 -14.59 2.90 -6.98
N ALA A 119 -14.57 1.61 -7.35
CA ALA A 119 -13.75 1.09 -8.45
C ALA A 119 -14.06 1.75 -9.79
N ALA A 120 -15.31 2.15 -10.03
CA ALA A 120 -15.73 2.79 -11.28
C ALA A 120 -15.15 4.21 -11.45
N SER A 121 -14.64 4.81 -10.39
CA SER A 121 -13.95 6.10 -10.40
C SER A 121 -12.43 5.97 -10.21
N CYS A 122 -11.92 4.73 -10.13
CA CYS A 122 -10.49 4.46 -10.13
C CYS A 122 -9.92 4.49 -11.55
N ILE A 123 -8.60 4.63 -11.64
CA ILE A 123 -7.85 4.50 -12.89
C ILE A 123 -6.83 3.38 -12.68
N GLY A 124 -6.86 2.38 -13.54
CA GLY A 124 -5.97 1.23 -13.51
C GLY A 124 -6.54 0.07 -14.32
N ASP A 125 -5.70 -0.91 -14.65
CA ASP A 125 -6.11 -2.10 -15.41
C ASP A 125 -6.99 -3.03 -14.57
N VAL A 126 -6.73 -3.08 -13.26
CA VAL A 126 -7.52 -3.82 -12.28
C VAL A 126 -7.95 -2.86 -11.18
N SER A 127 -9.23 -2.86 -10.81
CA SER A 127 -9.74 -2.07 -9.70
C SER A 127 -10.80 -2.82 -8.88
N PHE A 128 -10.85 -2.54 -7.58
CA PHE A 128 -11.80 -3.13 -6.66
C PHE A 128 -12.32 -2.06 -5.68
N SER A 129 -13.63 -2.07 -5.42
CA SER A 129 -14.25 -1.10 -4.52
C SER A 129 -13.95 -1.45 -3.06
N GLY A 130 -13.79 -0.43 -2.22
CA GLY A 130 -13.77 -0.62 -0.76
C GLY A 130 -15.16 -0.98 -0.22
N GLY A 131 -15.19 -1.51 1.00
CA GLY A 131 -16.44 -1.78 1.72
C GLY A 131 -17.06 -0.49 2.26
N ALA A 132 -18.38 -0.44 2.31
CA ALA A 132 -19.10 0.62 3.01
C ALA A 132 -19.02 0.43 4.53
N GLY A 133 -19.17 1.50 5.29
CA GLY A 133 -19.43 1.38 6.71
C GLY A 133 -20.83 0.78 6.97
N SER A 134 -21.12 0.47 8.22
CA SER A 134 -22.45 0.07 8.66
C SER A 134 -23.10 1.14 9.52
N ALA A 135 -24.43 1.10 9.62
CA ALA A 135 -25.18 1.97 10.51
C ALA A 135 -25.01 1.49 11.96
N GLY A 136 -24.87 2.44 12.89
CA GLY A 136 -24.98 2.12 14.31
C GLY A 136 -26.43 1.87 14.68
N GLY A 137 -26.65 1.23 15.83
CA GLY A 137 -27.95 0.74 16.22
C GLY A 137 -28.31 1.05 17.66
N THR A 138 -29.62 1.08 17.88
CA THR A 138 -30.28 1.18 19.19
C THR A 138 -31.31 0.06 19.16
N GLY A 139 -31.10 -1.03 19.91
CA GLY A 139 -31.91 -2.24 19.78
C GLY A 139 -31.72 -3.26 20.91
N GLY A 140 -32.32 -4.44 20.76
CA GLY A 140 -32.28 -5.53 21.75
C GLY A 140 -33.43 -5.51 22.75
N PHE A 141 -33.64 -6.63 23.45
CA PHE A 141 -34.63 -6.73 24.53
C PHE A 141 -34.36 -5.64 25.57
N LEU A 142 -35.35 -4.79 25.86
CA LEU A 142 -35.25 -3.63 26.76
C LEU A 142 -34.26 -2.53 26.33
N GLY A 143 -33.84 -2.47 25.05
CA GLY A 143 -32.95 -1.42 24.55
C GLY A 143 -31.51 -1.54 25.05
N LEU A 144 -31.09 -2.77 25.38
CA LEU A 144 -29.83 -3.06 26.04
C LEU A 144 -28.63 -3.15 25.08
N GLU A 145 -28.87 -3.22 23.78
CA GLU A 145 -27.84 -3.31 22.77
C GLU A 145 -27.75 -1.97 22.05
N ASN A 146 -26.65 -1.27 22.28
CA ASN A 146 -26.42 0.04 21.71
C ASN A 146 -25.00 0.09 21.18
N TRP A 147 -24.85 0.40 19.89
CA TRP A 147 -23.57 0.29 19.23
C TRP A 147 -23.39 1.39 18.18
N GLY A 148 -22.13 1.76 17.96
CA GLY A 148 -21.74 2.48 16.75
C GLY A 148 -21.64 1.52 15.56
N GLY A 149 -21.75 2.04 14.35
CA GLY A 149 -21.58 1.24 13.13
C GLY A 149 -20.11 0.86 12.93
N GLY A 150 -19.84 -0.33 12.39
CA GLY A 150 -18.48 -0.73 12.00
C GLY A 150 -18.03 -0.01 10.73
N GLY A 151 -16.75 0.28 10.60
CA GLY A 151 -16.16 0.77 9.36
C GLY A 151 -16.03 -0.35 8.32
N GLY A 152 -16.08 0.02 7.04
CA GLY A 152 -15.81 -0.90 5.94
C GLY A 152 -14.31 -1.15 5.76
N SER A 153 -13.92 -2.35 5.34
CA SER A 153 -12.52 -2.62 4.99
C SER A 153 -12.15 -1.96 3.66
N SER A 154 -10.86 -1.72 3.43
CA SER A 154 -10.41 -1.45 2.07
C SER A 154 -10.54 -2.70 1.18
N ALA A 155 -10.42 -2.47 -0.12
CA ALA A 155 -10.27 -3.55 -1.09
C ALA A 155 -8.91 -4.25 -0.97
N GLY A 156 -8.85 -5.49 -1.43
CA GLY A 156 -7.62 -6.28 -1.49
C GLY A 156 -7.08 -6.37 -2.92
N ILE A 157 -6.01 -7.15 -3.08
CA ILE A 157 -5.34 -7.33 -4.37
C ILE A 157 -6.14 -8.15 -5.39
N ALA A 158 -7.23 -8.78 -4.95
CA ALA A 158 -8.01 -9.73 -5.75
C ALA A 158 -9.53 -9.69 -5.50
N SER A 159 -10.02 -8.84 -4.58
CA SER A 159 -11.44 -8.75 -4.26
C SER A 159 -11.80 -7.40 -3.69
N ILE A 160 -13.11 -7.08 -3.77
CA ILE A 160 -13.70 -5.93 -3.11
C ILE A 160 -13.53 -6.01 -1.58
N GLY A 161 -13.60 -4.85 -0.93
CA GLY A 161 -13.64 -4.76 0.53
C GLY A 161 -14.98 -5.23 1.08
N ASN A 162 -14.96 -5.70 2.32
CA ASN A 162 -16.16 -6.11 3.03
C ASN A 162 -16.75 -4.93 3.80
N ASP A 163 -18.07 -4.83 3.78
CA ASP A 163 -18.79 -3.80 4.53
C ASP A 163 -18.61 -3.99 6.04
N GLY A 164 -18.85 -2.92 6.81
CA GLY A 164 -18.99 -2.99 8.25
C GLY A 164 -20.07 -4.01 8.65
N GLY A 165 -19.80 -4.78 9.70
CA GLY A 165 -20.69 -5.81 10.18
C GLY A 165 -21.79 -5.29 11.11
N ALA A 166 -22.71 -6.19 11.46
CA ALA A 166 -23.73 -5.95 12.47
C ALA A 166 -23.12 -5.73 13.86
N LEU A 167 -23.89 -5.11 14.76
CA LEU A 167 -23.48 -4.86 16.16
C LEU A 167 -22.15 -4.09 16.30
N GLY A 168 -21.79 -3.30 15.29
CA GLY A 168 -20.56 -2.52 15.28
C GLY A 168 -19.31 -3.32 14.91
N ALA A 169 -19.43 -4.56 14.44
CA ALA A 169 -18.28 -5.33 13.97
C ALA A 169 -17.58 -4.64 12.80
N ALA A 170 -16.25 -4.62 12.80
CA ALA A 170 -15.45 -4.15 11.69
C ALA A 170 -15.68 -4.99 10.41
N GLY A 171 -15.59 -4.35 9.25
CA GLY A 171 -15.40 -5.07 7.99
C GLY A 171 -14.01 -5.73 7.98
N THR A 172 -13.97 -7.05 7.82
CA THR A 172 -12.71 -7.81 7.73
C THR A 172 -12.13 -7.69 6.33
N ALA A 173 -10.87 -7.32 6.20
CA ALA A 173 -10.27 -7.07 4.92
C ALA A 173 -9.97 -8.37 4.17
N PRO A 174 -10.15 -8.36 2.83
CA PRO A 174 -9.50 -9.35 1.99
C PRO A 174 -7.96 -9.19 2.03
N ALA A 175 -7.26 -10.20 1.49
CA ALA A 175 -5.80 -10.20 1.46
C ALA A 175 -5.21 -8.93 0.82
N GLY A 176 -4.25 -8.30 1.50
CA GLY A 176 -3.60 -7.06 1.10
C GLY A 176 -4.40 -5.77 1.40
N GLY A 177 -5.63 -5.88 1.92
CA GLY A 177 -6.39 -4.75 2.43
C GLY A 177 -6.20 -4.52 3.93
N GLY A 178 -6.86 -3.49 4.46
CA GLY A 178 -6.87 -3.09 5.86
C GLY A 178 -8.29 -3.13 6.42
N ASP A 179 -8.44 -3.76 7.60
CA ASP A 179 -9.73 -3.92 8.27
C ASP A 179 -10.37 -2.57 8.60
N GLY A 180 -11.70 -2.53 8.62
CA GLY A 180 -12.42 -1.41 9.21
C GLY A 180 -12.20 -1.30 10.72
N GLY A 181 -12.56 -0.17 11.30
CA GLY A 181 -12.61 0.03 12.73
C GLY A 181 -13.93 -0.47 13.31
N ALA A 182 -13.89 -1.11 14.46
CA ALA A 182 -15.13 -1.46 15.16
C ALA A 182 -15.86 -0.18 15.61
N GLY A 183 -17.19 -0.18 15.49
CA GLY A 183 -18.00 0.83 16.13
C GLY A 183 -17.94 0.69 17.65
N TYR A 184 -18.38 1.71 18.38
CA TYR A 184 -18.50 1.59 19.84
C TYR A 184 -19.28 0.32 20.21
N GLY A 185 -18.67 -0.55 21.02
CA GLY A 185 -19.22 -1.87 21.35
C GLY A 185 -20.47 -1.81 22.22
N PRO A 186 -21.26 -2.91 22.25
CA PRO A 186 -22.50 -2.99 23.01
C PRO A 186 -22.26 -2.86 24.52
N GLY A 187 -22.97 -1.94 25.19
CA GLY A 187 -22.87 -1.76 26.63
C GLY A 187 -24.16 -1.20 27.25
N LEU A 188 -24.56 -1.76 28.41
CA LEU A 188 -25.83 -1.45 29.08
C LEU A 188 -26.01 0.02 29.45
N PHE A 189 -24.92 0.71 29.81
CA PHE A 189 -24.87 2.14 30.16
C PHE A 189 -23.74 2.87 29.43
N GLY A 190 -23.23 2.23 28.39
CA GLY A 190 -22.03 2.63 27.69
C GLY A 190 -22.24 3.75 26.68
N GLN A 191 -21.26 4.64 26.58
CA GLN A 191 -21.04 5.53 25.44
C GLN A 191 -19.55 5.63 25.19
N GLY A 192 -19.14 5.86 23.96
CA GLY A 192 -17.72 5.86 23.62
C GLY A 192 -17.45 6.21 22.17
N ASN A 193 -16.16 6.36 21.90
CA ASN A 193 -15.66 6.60 20.56
C ASN A 193 -15.76 5.32 19.71
N GLY A 194 -15.69 5.47 18.40
CA GLY A 194 -15.43 4.35 17.51
C GLY A 194 -13.93 4.10 17.39
N ASP A 195 -13.55 2.88 17.04
CA ASP A 195 -12.16 2.48 16.84
C ASP A 195 -11.65 2.91 15.46
N PRO A 196 -10.36 3.27 15.33
CA PRO A 196 -9.77 3.58 14.03
C PRO A 196 -9.75 2.34 13.11
N GLY A 197 -9.80 2.57 11.80
CA GLY A 197 -9.53 1.53 10.81
C GLY A 197 -8.03 1.17 10.74
N ASN A 198 -7.74 0.02 10.14
CA ASN A 198 -6.38 -0.48 9.94
C ASN A 198 -5.86 -0.15 8.53
N ALA A 199 -4.55 0.10 8.44
CA ALA A 199 -3.91 0.34 7.15
C ALA A 199 -3.72 -0.98 6.36
N PRO A 200 -3.80 -0.93 5.02
CA PRO A 200 -4.13 0.25 4.21
C PRO A 200 -5.64 0.50 4.13
N GLY A 201 -6.05 1.77 4.24
CA GLY A 201 -7.35 2.25 3.76
C GLY A 201 -8.61 1.78 4.51
N GLY A 202 -8.51 1.12 5.66
CA GLY A 202 -9.68 0.73 6.46
C GLY A 202 -10.48 1.93 6.96
N GLY A 203 -11.81 1.88 6.83
CA GLY A 203 -12.70 2.93 7.33
C GLY A 203 -12.85 2.92 8.85
N GLY A 204 -13.04 4.07 9.49
CA GLY A 204 -13.16 4.17 10.95
C GLY A 204 -14.54 3.81 11.49
N GLY A 205 -14.61 3.26 12.70
CA GLY A 205 -15.87 2.90 13.36
C GLY A 205 -16.69 4.12 13.82
N GLY A 206 -18.00 3.98 13.85
CA GLY A 206 -18.92 4.98 14.38
C GLY A 206 -18.89 5.05 15.90
N SER A 207 -19.10 6.26 16.44
CA SER A 207 -19.22 6.45 17.89
C SER A 207 -20.66 6.26 18.37
N TYR A 208 -20.84 6.21 19.68
CA TYR A 208 -22.17 6.15 20.28
C TYR A 208 -22.23 7.05 21.52
N ARG A 209 -23.28 7.88 21.60
CA ARG A 209 -23.45 8.85 22.70
C ARG A 209 -24.83 8.73 23.35
N ARG A 210 -24.89 8.83 24.68
CA ARG A 210 -26.14 8.82 25.48
C ARG A 210 -26.40 10.02 26.36
N ASN A 211 -25.35 10.70 26.82
CA ASN A 211 -25.52 11.75 27.80
C ASN A 211 -24.71 13.00 27.41
N SER A 212 -23.53 13.15 27.98
CA SER A 212 -22.67 14.32 27.79
C SER A 212 -21.35 13.96 27.10
N GLY A 213 -20.67 15.00 26.59
CA GLY A 213 -19.34 14.91 25.98
C GLY A 213 -19.33 14.42 24.53
N THR A 214 -18.53 15.05 23.69
CA THR A 214 -18.35 14.62 22.30
C THR A 214 -17.74 13.22 22.25
N ARG A 215 -18.28 12.35 21.39
CA ARG A 215 -17.72 11.03 21.11
C ARG A 215 -17.23 10.99 19.69
N LEU A 216 -15.93 10.87 19.52
CA LEU A 216 -15.29 10.88 18.21
C LEU A 216 -15.58 9.57 17.49
N GLY A 217 -15.90 9.64 16.20
CA GLY A 217 -15.79 8.47 15.34
C GLY A 217 -14.32 8.05 15.25
N GLY A 218 -14.09 6.80 14.90
CA GLY A 218 -12.79 6.29 14.53
C GLY A 218 -12.26 7.01 13.30
N ALA A 219 -10.95 7.25 13.28
CA ALA A 219 -10.26 7.73 12.09
C ALA A 219 -10.26 6.63 11.01
N GLY A 220 -10.30 7.02 9.75
CA GLY A 220 -9.92 6.11 8.68
C GLY A 220 -8.40 5.94 8.63
N ALA A 221 -7.92 4.82 8.10
CA ALA A 221 -6.50 4.58 7.90
C ALA A 221 -5.99 5.23 6.61
N ASP A 222 -4.71 5.58 6.59
CA ASP A 222 -4.03 6.03 5.39
C ASP A 222 -4.04 4.94 4.30
N GLY A 223 -4.00 5.39 3.05
CA GLY A 223 -3.83 4.50 1.90
C GLY A 223 -2.43 3.92 1.82
N GLN A 224 -2.13 3.30 0.68
CA GLN A 224 -0.80 2.76 0.40
C GLN A 224 -0.51 2.84 -1.09
N VAL A 225 0.77 2.99 -1.45
CA VAL A 225 1.26 2.74 -2.81
C VAL A 225 2.43 1.77 -2.76
N SER A 226 2.36 0.67 -3.50
CA SER A 226 3.44 -0.29 -3.65
C SER A 226 3.89 -0.31 -5.11
N ILE A 227 5.20 -0.22 -5.32
CA ILE A 227 5.83 -0.22 -6.64
C ILE A 227 6.78 -1.41 -6.70
N THR A 228 6.53 -2.29 -7.65
CA THR A 228 7.26 -3.53 -7.81
C THR A 228 7.91 -3.58 -9.18
N TYR A 229 9.21 -3.86 -9.22
CA TYR A 229 9.98 -3.90 -10.46
C TYR A 229 11.07 -4.94 -10.39
N VAL A 230 11.62 -5.24 -11.55
CA VAL A 230 12.72 -6.18 -11.70
C VAL A 230 13.95 -5.41 -12.14
N ILE A 231 15.04 -5.57 -11.41
CA ILE A 231 16.33 -4.96 -11.79
C ILE A 231 16.96 -5.84 -12.86
N PRO A 232 17.19 -5.32 -14.09
CA PRO A 232 17.93 -6.10 -15.07
C PRO A 232 19.38 -6.28 -14.59
N PRO A 233 20.05 -7.37 -15.01
CA PRO A 233 21.47 -7.52 -14.74
C PRO A 233 22.23 -6.29 -15.28
N PRO A 234 23.32 -5.87 -14.62
CA PRO A 234 24.16 -4.81 -15.16
C PRO A 234 24.57 -5.18 -16.59
N ILE A 235 24.55 -4.19 -17.49
CA ILE A 235 25.08 -4.36 -18.84
C ILE A 235 26.56 -4.73 -18.67
N ASN A 236 27.00 -5.83 -19.29
CA ASN A 236 28.43 -6.14 -19.38
C ASN A 236 29.10 -4.99 -20.12
N ASP A 237 29.81 -4.12 -19.38
CA ASP A 237 30.48 -2.94 -19.90
C ASP A 237 31.90 -3.27 -20.40
N ASN A 238 32.21 -4.56 -20.59
CA ASN A 238 33.54 -5.07 -20.94
C ASN A 238 34.63 -4.46 -20.05
N CYS A 239 34.41 -4.43 -18.73
CA CYS A 239 35.37 -3.92 -17.78
C CYS A 239 35.62 -2.39 -17.89
N GLY A 240 34.63 -1.63 -18.37
CA GLY A 240 34.74 -0.18 -18.58
C GLY A 240 35.16 0.61 -17.32
N SER A 241 34.85 0.08 -16.13
CA SER A 241 35.31 0.61 -14.84
C SER A 241 36.16 -0.39 -14.02
N ALA A 242 36.63 -1.49 -14.61
CA ALA A 242 37.39 -2.47 -13.86
C ALA A 242 38.77 -1.92 -13.47
N ILE A 243 39.20 -2.24 -12.25
CA ILE A 243 40.57 -1.96 -11.82
C ILE A 243 41.49 -2.92 -12.57
N SER A 244 42.39 -2.38 -13.40
CA SER A 244 43.42 -3.19 -14.05
C SER A 244 44.36 -3.74 -12.99
N LEU A 245 44.33 -5.06 -12.79
CA LEU A 245 45.30 -5.76 -11.98
C LEU A 245 46.50 -6.07 -12.87
N GLY A 246 47.65 -5.46 -12.57
CA GLY A 246 48.90 -5.81 -13.20
C GLY A 246 49.26 -7.25 -12.87
N ILE A 247 49.06 -8.16 -13.82
CA ILE A 247 49.58 -9.52 -13.71
C ILE A 247 51.11 -9.43 -13.76
N GLY A 248 51.76 -9.83 -12.67
CA GLY A 248 53.21 -10.00 -12.64
C GLY A 248 53.66 -10.99 -13.71
N ALA A 249 54.90 -10.83 -14.19
CA ALA A 249 55.47 -11.78 -15.15
C ALA A 249 55.35 -13.22 -14.63
N SER A 250 55.15 -14.18 -15.53
CA SER A 250 55.05 -15.60 -15.19
C SER A 250 56.23 -16.02 -14.30
N GLY A 251 55.93 -16.51 -13.09
CA GLY A 251 56.92 -16.90 -12.08
C GLY A 251 57.28 -15.82 -11.03
N SER A 252 56.76 -14.60 -11.14
CA SER A 252 56.90 -13.57 -10.11
C SER A 252 55.69 -13.58 -9.16
N CYS A 253 55.79 -14.35 -8.07
CA CYS A 253 54.86 -14.26 -6.94
C CYS A 253 55.47 -13.32 -5.89
N PRO A 254 55.19 -12.00 -5.91
CA PRO A 254 55.61 -11.12 -4.83
C PRO A 254 55.00 -11.58 -3.50
N SER A 255 55.66 -11.29 -2.38
CA SER A 255 55.32 -11.82 -1.04
C SER A 255 53.92 -11.48 -0.50
N GLY A 256 53.12 -10.70 -1.25
CA GLY A 256 51.71 -10.38 -0.97
C GLY A 256 50.72 -10.86 -2.03
N ALA A 257 51.11 -11.74 -2.95
CA ALA A 257 50.20 -12.29 -3.96
C ALA A 257 49.17 -13.23 -3.31
N ILE A 258 47.89 -13.00 -3.57
CA ILE A 258 46.81 -13.92 -3.20
C ILE A 258 46.66 -14.93 -4.33
N SER A 259 46.85 -16.22 -4.03
CA SER A 259 46.63 -17.28 -5.01
C SER A 259 45.15 -17.45 -5.32
N GLY A 260 44.75 -17.15 -6.56
CA GLY A 260 43.42 -17.44 -7.10
C GLY A 260 43.44 -18.64 -8.05
N SER A 261 42.30 -19.30 -8.23
CA SER A 261 42.13 -20.41 -9.17
C SER A 261 40.91 -20.17 -10.05
N THR A 262 41.03 -20.49 -11.34
CA THR A 262 39.90 -20.45 -12.31
C THR A 262 39.00 -21.67 -12.24
N LEU A 263 39.23 -22.60 -11.30
CA LEU A 263 38.56 -23.91 -11.23
C LEU A 263 37.02 -23.82 -11.09
N ASN A 264 36.50 -22.69 -10.58
CA ASN A 264 35.07 -22.44 -10.42
C ASN A 264 34.57 -21.22 -11.23
N SER A 265 35.36 -20.68 -12.15
CA SER A 265 34.97 -19.53 -12.96
C SER A 265 33.98 -19.92 -14.05
N THR A 266 32.90 -19.15 -14.22
CA THR A 266 31.94 -19.36 -15.31
C THR A 266 32.49 -18.79 -16.61
N ALA A 267 32.44 -19.57 -17.70
CA ALA A 267 32.90 -19.13 -19.02
C ALA A 267 32.01 -18.00 -19.58
N ASP A 268 32.63 -16.90 -20.01
CA ASP A 268 31.96 -15.86 -20.79
C ASP A 268 31.60 -16.42 -22.18
N GLY A 269 30.33 -16.30 -22.57
CA GLY A 269 29.79 -16.85 -23.81
C GLY A 269 30.24 -16.12 -25.07
N SER A 270 31.11 -15.12 -24.95
CA SER A 270 31.68 -14.35 -26.05
C SER A 270 33.19 -14.15 -25.87
N PHE A 271 33.94 -14.29 -26.95
CA PHE A 271 35.38 -14.06 -26.98
C PHE A 271 35.70 -12.60 -26.64
N SER A 272 36.35 -12.39 -25.48
CA SER A 272 37.01 -11.12 -25.16
C SER A 272 38.19 -10.90 -26.10
N CYS A 273 38.47 -9.64 -26.41
CA CYS A 273 39.27 -9.14 -27.55
C CYS A 273 40.78 -9.44 -27.53
N ASP A 274 41.24 -10.52 -26.90
CA ASP A 274 42.56 -11.06 -27.23
C ASP A 274 42.44 -12.02 -28.42
N GLY A 275 43.20 -11.76 -29.47
CA GLY A 275 43.19 -12.58 -30.69
C GLY A 275 43.81 -13.97 -30.51
N VAL A 276 43.77 -14.55 -29.30
CA VAL A 276 44.41 -15.82 -28.95
C VAL A 276 43.49 -16.84 -28.28
N GLY A 277 42.20 -16.52 -28.08
CA GLY A 277 41.17 -17.54 -27.85
C GLY A 277 41.19 -18.17 -26.45
N THR A 278 41.71 -17.47 -25.45
CA THR A 278 41.63 -17.89 -24.04
C THR A 278 40.66 -17.00 -23.27
N ASN A 279 39.57 -17.60 -22.76
CA ASN A 279 38.61 -16.94 -21.88
C ASN A 279 39.29 -16.53 -20.56
N ASN A 280 39.67 -15.25 -20.44
CA ASN A 280 40.35 -14.69 -19.26
C ASN A 280 39.44 -13.83 -18.35
N GLY A 281 38.13 -14.07 -18.37
CA GLY A 281 37.21 -13.42 -17.42
C GLY A 281 37.08 -14.23 -16.13
N VAL A 282 37.65 -13.74 -15.03
CA VAL A 282 37.33 -14.19 -13.67
C VAL A 282 36.52 -13.09 -12.99
N TRP A 283 35.32 -13.42 -12.54
CA TRP A 283 34.44 -12.52 -11.78
C TRP A 283 34.63 -12.75 -10.27
N TYR A 284 34.71 -11.68 -9.49
CA TYR A 284 34.55 -11.69 -8.03
C TYR A 284 33.29 -10.92 -7.66
#